data_AF-A0A1E4FEX2-F1
#
_entry.id   AF-A0A1E4FEX2-F1
#
_cell.length_a   1.000
_cell.length_b   1.000
_cell.length_c   1.000
_cell.angle_alpha   90.00
_cell.angle_beta   90.00
_cell.angle_gamma   90.00
#
_symmetry.space_group_name_H-M   'P 1'
#
loop_
_entity.id
_entity.type
_entity.pdbx_description
1 polymer ?
#
loop_
_entity_poly.entity_id
_entity_poly.type
_entity_poly.pdbx_seq_one_letter_code
_entity_poly.pdbx_strand_id
1 'polypeptide(L)'
;MISRLQSSPLPRAKKLEYPQADVPAARHERPVVIVHGTLVDKQSIEAYRDYAIEKGHPVDWQNYQGITDGALLQDSAQQVSQNINQARQEIARTHLVDLQGAEPAKLAKFFRCDDSQRGRKVQENLEWLVKRATTEVTSPSVETLSSRLKKLEGQLEKRLGGEEWTAKAAAHLVDCLAPKATVVGHSAGGYVAYALALNPEDGQKSKFPKYDGGLGVGEVVVLSSPIGKGMNFPSPPGLAELPFYQMVEEPILQKLEASPMMKLAELNPFFKMGYAMSKTATKTAWALATQMNTGLMSPVIFAQKPGYEQVTGFSSFFKENLKDKAVPDGVTVVAVTSKDDRMALPSHSSIDDSRPNAHNFAVDQQISKEELAKERPTWGHVQMSMKPELFEQQFDQSLVDKPAEAIRFLDAKNDDGVRYDVLQVLQKQGPEWLAEQPELKKAVQQVAAENQPFQDSPSALAQLLLRP
;
A
#
# COMPACT_ATOMS: atom_id res chain seq x y z
N MET A 1 41.16 1.77 -35.68
CA MET A 1 40.74 3.05 -35.09
C MET A 1 39.35 2.85 -34.49
N ILE A 2 39.30 2.59 -33.18
CA ILE A 2 38.07 2.51 -32.40
C ILE A 2 37.94 3.88 -31.73
N SER A 3 36.94 4.68 -32.12
CA SER A 3 36.65 5.96 -31.45
C SER A 3 35.21 5.98 -30.93
N ARG A 4 35.11 5.71 -29.63
CA ARG A 4 34.34 6.45 -28.61
C ARG A 4 33.01 7.05 -29.07
N LEU A 5 31.94 6.27 -28.91
CA LEU A 5 30.64 6.84 -28.52
C LEU A 5 30.74 7.13 -27.02
N GLN A 6 30.82 8.41 -26.69
CA GLN A 6 30.71 8.90 -25.32
C GLN A 6 29.35 8.50 -24.76
N SER A 7 29.35 7.70 -23.71
CA SER A 7 28.23 7.57 -22.79
C SER A 7 27.88 8.95 -22.27
N SER A 8 26.71 9.45 -22.65
CA SER A 8 26.13 10.58 -21.92
C SER A 8 25.88 10.09 -20.49
N PRO A 9 26.39 10.77 -19.45
CA PRO A 9 26.03 10.42 -18.09
C PRO A 9 24.52 10.60 -17.95
N LEU A 10 23.85 9.60 -17.38
CA LEU A 10 22.48 9.72 -16.88
C LEU A 10 22.38 11.04 -16.10
N PRO A 11 21.34 11.86 -16.32
CA PRO A 11 21.19 13.09 -15.56
C PRO A 11 21.25 12.73 -14.08
N ARG A 12 22.15 13.36 -13.33
CA ARG A 12 22.21 13.25 -11.87
C ARG A 12 20.79 13.49 -11.36
N ALA A 13 20.21 12.48 -10.74
CA ALA A 13 18.89 12.56 -10.12
C ALA A 13 18.86 13.83 -9.27
N LYS A 14 17.97 14.76 -9.61
CA LYS A 14 17.69 15.91 -8.76
C LYS A 14 17.13 15.32 -7.45
N LYS A 15 17.94 15.29 -6.39
CA LYS A 15 17.43 15.19 -5.03
C LYS A 15 16.49 16.38 -4.84
N LEU A 16 15.20 16.11 -4.66
CA LEU A 16 14.23 17.14 -4.29
C LEU A 16 14.45 17.45 -2.81
N GLU A 17 14.78 18.71 -2.52
CA GLU A 17 14.80 19.25 -1.16
C GLU A 17 13.38 19.70 -0.81
N TYR A 18 12.88 19.20 0.33
CA TYR A 18 11.53 19.48 0.83
C TYR A 18 11.37 20.95 1.26
N PRO A 19 10.18 21.56 1.10
CA PRO A 19 9.82 22.74 1.88
C PRO A 19 9.73 22.35 3.36
N GLN A 20 10.64 22.88 4.16
CA GLN A 20 10.68 22.66 5.60
C GLN A 20 9.43 23.24 6.26
N ALA A 21 8.47 22.38 6.64
CA ALA A 21 7.74 22.63 7.87
C ALA A 21 8.75 22.56 9.03
N ASP A 22 8.57 23.36 10.09
CA ASP A 22 9.47 23.39 11.25
C ASP A 22 9.63 21.99 11.87
N VAL A 23 10.63 21.27 11.36
CA VAL A 23 11.05 19.89 11.64
C VAL A 23 9.95 18.83 11.40
N PRO A 24 9.87 18.21 10.21
CA PRO A 24 9.09 16.98 10.03
C PRO A 24 9.55 15.95 11.07
N ALA A 25 8.61 15.27 11.74
CA ALA A 25 9.02 14.20 12.66
C ALA A 25 9.56 13.04 11.82
N ALA A 26 10.76 12.54 12.14
CA ALA A 26 11.48 11.54 11.35
C ALA A 26 10.67 10.26 11.07
N ARG A 27 9.68 9.95 11.92
CA ARG A 27 8.72 8.84 11.73
C ARG A 27 7.80 9.00 10.50
N HIS A 28 7.65 10.22 9.97
CA HIS A 28 6.81 10.52 8.81
C HIS A 28 7.56 10.38 7.47
N GLU A 29 8.87 10.14 7.51
CA GLU A 29 9.68 9.85 6.32
C GLU A 29 9.53 8.38 5.87
N ARG A 30 8.29 7.86 5.87
CA ARG A 30 8.02 6.45 5.61
C ARG A 30 8.30 6.11 4.14
N PRO A 31 9.12 5.07 3.85
CA PRO A 31 9.31 4.64 2.48
C PRO A 31 8.03 4.07 1.90
N VAL A 32 7.71 4.40 0.66
CA VAL A 32 6.55 3.85 -0.05
C VAL A 32 7.02 2.88 -1.12
N VAL A 33 6.49 1.66 -1.07
CA VAL A 33 6.80 0.59 -2.03
C VAL A 33 5.54 0.22 -2.79
N ILE A 34 5.57 0.39 -4.11
CA ILE A 34 4.43 0.15 -4.98
C ILE A 34 4.61 -1.20 -5.66
N VAL A 35 3.57 -2.03 -5.58
CA VAL A 35 3.54 -3.34 -6.20
C VAL A 35 2.35 -3.44 -7.16
N HIS A 36 2.64 -3.69 -8.43
CA HIS A 36 1.64 -3.72 -9.50
C HIS A 36 1.72 -5.05 -10.26
N GLY A 37 0.58 -5.65 -10.64
CA GLY A 37 0.60 -6.94 -11.36
C GLY A 37 -0.40 -7.18 -12.48
N THR A 38 -0.92 -6.13 -13.13
CA THR A 38 -1.62 -6.29 -14.42
C THR A 38 -1.21 -5.24 -15.46
N LEU A 39 -1.70 -5.42 -16.70
CA LEU A 39 -1.45 -4.66 -17.93
C LEU A 39 -1.99 -3.22 -17.90
N VAL A 40 -1.53 -2.40 -16.97
CA VAL A 40 -1.77 -0.95 -17.03
C VAL A 40 -0.71 -0.31 -17.93
N ASP A 41 -1.10 0.67 -18.74
CA ASP A 41 -0.17 1.37 -19.60
C ASP A 41 0.86 2.18 -18.79
N LYS A 42 2.00 2.44 -19.42
CA LYS A 42 3.13 3.15 -18.81
C LYS A 42 2.72 4.54 -18.27
N GLN A 43 1.75 5.21 -18.91
CA GLN A 43 1.32 6.57 -18.54
C GLN A 43 0.52 6.60 -17.24
N SER A 44 -0.37 5.64 -17.03
CA SER A 44 -1.15 5.56 -15.78
C SER A 44 -0.27 5.17 -14.59
N ILE A 45 0.76 4.35 -14.83
CA ILE A 45 1.81 4.01 -13.86
C ILE A 45 2.65 5.25 -13.51
N GLU A 46 3.02 6.05 -14.51
CA GLU A 46 3.76 7.30 -14.31
C GLU A 46 2.95 8.34 -13.54
N ALA A 47 1.65 8.44 -13.78
CA ALA A 47 0.77 9.36 -13.04
C ALA A 47 0.66 9.01 -11.54
N TYR A 48 0.52 7.72 -11.22
CA TYR A 48 0.48 7.27 -9.82
C TYR A 48 1.82 7.51 -9.10
N ARG A 49 2.94 7.30 -9.80
CA ARG A 49 4.29 7.63 -9.31
C ARG A 49 4.43 9.12 -9.03
N ASP A 50 4.09 9.96 -10.01
CA ASP A 50 4.29 11.41 -9.92
C ASP A 50 3.46 12.00 -8.78
N TYR A 51 2.25 11.47 -8.57
CA TYR A 51 1.42 11.80 -7.41
C TYR A 51 2.11 11.51 -6.08
N ALA A 52 2.62 10.28 -5.91
CA ALA A 52 3.24 9.87 -4.66
C ALA A 52 4.46 10.75 -4.35
N ILE A 53 5.29 11.05 -5.36
CA ILE A 53 6.41 11.98 -5.25
C ILE A 53 5.95 13.39 -4.85
N GLU A 54 4.87 13.91 -5.44
CA GLU A 54 4.36 15.27 -5.19
C GLU A 54 3.84 15.46 -3.76
N LYS A 55 3.16 14.47 -3.19
CA LYS A 55 2.61 14.55 -1.82
C LYS A 55 3.63 14.23 -0.72
N GLY A 56 4.90 14.05 -1.08
CA GLY A 56 5.95 13.75 -0.11
C GLY A 56 5.94 12.30 0.37
N HIS A 57 5.31 11.39 -0.38
CA HIS A 57 5.57 9.97 -0.23
C HIS A 57 6.85 9.66 -1.01
N PRO A 58 7.97 9.30 -0.36
CA PRO A 58 9.22 9.05 -1.06
C PRO A 58 9.12 7.76 -1.88
N VAL A 59 8.60 7.89 -3.10
CA VAL A 59 8.66 6.86 -4.13
C VAL A 59 9.87 7.19 -4.98
N ASP A 60 11.04 6.71 -4.55
CA ASP A 60 12.14 6.56 -5.50
C ASP A 60 11.70 5.56 -6.58
N TRP A 61 12.02 5.86 -7.84
CA TRP A 61 11.87 4.95 -8.96
C TRP A 61 12.49 3.56 -8.67
N GLN A 62 13.50 3.49 -7.80
CA GLN A 62 14.10 2.22 -7.34
C GLN A 62 13.14 1.31 -6.57
N ASN A 63 12.10 1.84 -5.93
CA ASN A 63 11.18 1.07 -5.07
C ASN A 63 9.90 0.60 -5.77
N TYR A 64 9.78 0.83 -7.08
CA TYR A 64 8.65 0.36 -7.88
C TYR A 64 8.88 -1.08 -8.35
N GLN A 65 7.96 -1.99 -8.03
CA GLN A 65 7.98 -3.37 -8.49
C GLN A 65 6.80 -3.70 -9.42
N GLY A 66 7.12 -4.09 -10.65
CA GLY A 66 6.16 -4.72 -11.57
C GLY A 66 6.24 -6.24 -11.50
N ILE A 67 5.12 -6.90 -11.23
CA ILE A 67 4.95 -8.35 -11.36
C ILE A 67 4.44 -8.60 -12.77
N THR A 68 5.30 -9.13 -13.63
CA THR A 68 4.94 -9.46 -15.01
C THR A 68 4.38 -10.88 -15.09
N ASP A 69 3.53 -11.12 -16.09
CA ASP A 69 3.09 -12.46 -16.46
C ASP A 69 4.31 -13.35 -16.78
N GLY A 70 4.67 -14.24 -15.86
CA GLY A 70 5.76 -15.21 -16.02
C GLY A 70 6.94 -15.09 -15.05
N ALA A 71 7.00 -14.06 -14.20
CA ALA A 71 7.98 -14.01 -13.10
C ALA A 71 7.64 -15.06 -12.03
N LEU A 72 8.62 -15.80 -11.52
CA LEU A 72 8.37 -16.77 -10.44
C LEU A 72 7.92 -16.03 -9.17
N LEU A 73 6.84 -16.53 -8.58
CA LEU A 73 6.20 -16.04 -7.35
C LEU A 73 7.17 -15.71 -6.21
N GLN A 74 8.20 -16.54 -6.04
CA GLN A 74 9.20 -16.40 -4.98
C GLN A 74 10.15 -15.24 -5.26
N ASP A 75 10.59 -15.10 -6.51
CA ASP A 75 11.54 -14.07 -6.93
C ASP A 75 10.90 -12.68 -6.80
N SER A 76 9.62 -12.55 -7.17
CA SER A 76 8.88 -11.30 -6.97
C SER A 76 8.75 -10.91 -5.49
N ALA A 77 8.60 -11.88 -4.57
CA ALA A 77 8.42 -11.61 -3.15
C ALA A 77 9.75 -11.22 -2.49
N GLN A 78 10.81 -11.94 -2.84
CA GLN A 78 12.17 -11.60 -2.43
C GLN A 78 12.56 -10.20 -2.90
N GLN A 79 12.20 -9.83 -4.13
CA GLN A 79 12.50 -8.51 -4.67
C GLN A 79 11.75 -7.39 -3.95
N VAL A 80 10.44 -7.55 -3.68
CA VAL A 80 9.68 -6.57 -2.87
C VAL A 80 10.30 -6.41 -1.48
N SER A 81 10.66 -7.53 -0.84
CA SER A 81 11.32 -7.53 0.47
C SER A 81 12.66 -6.79 0.45
N GLN A 82 13.48 -7.04 -0.57
CA GLN A 82 14.75 -6.35 -0.77
C GLN A 82 14.54 -4.84 -0.94
N ASN A 83 13.57 -4.43 -1.75
CA ASN A 83 13.26 -3.01 -1.97
C ASN A 83 12.82 -2.32 -0.67
N ILE A 84 11.92 -2.95 0.11
CA ILE A 84 11.51 -2.43 1.43
C ILE A 84 12.74 -2.24 2.33
N ASN A 85 13.58 -3.27 2.45
CA ASN A 85 14.74 -3.22 3.33
C ASN A 85 15.78 -2.20 2.85
N GLN A 86 16.01 -2.07 1.54
CA GLN A 86 16.94 -1.10 0.96
C GLN A 86 16.46 0.34 1.19
N ALA A 87 15.18 0.63 0.94
CA ALA A 87 14.60 1.96 1.16
C ALA A 87 14.71 2.37 2.63
N ARG A 88 14.34 1.45 3.55
CA ARG A 88 14.50 1.68 4.99
C ARG A 88 15.95 1.89 5.38
N GLN A 89 16.88 1.16 4.76
CA GLN A 89 18.31 1.29 5.02
C GLN A 89 18.84 2.66 4.58
N GLU A 90 18.38 3.19 3.45
CA GLU A 90 18.80 4.50 2.95
C GLU A 90 18.33 5.65 3.85
N ILE A 91 17.07 5.63 4.27
CA ILE A 91 16.53 6.61 5.23
C ILE A 91 17.29 6.51 6.55
N ALA A 92 17.46 5.28 7.07
CA ALA A 92 18.19 5.05 8.31
C ALA A 92 19.65 5.54 8.24
N ARG A 93 20.34 5.35 7.10
CA ARG A 93 21.69 5.89 6.89
C ARG A 93 21.68 7.41 6.95
N THR A 94 20.70 8.06 6.33
CA THR A 94 20.56 9.52 6.34
C THR A 94 20.38 10.03 7.76
N HIS A 95 19.45 9.46 8.53
CA HIS A 95 19.27 9.79 9.94
C HIS A 95 20.55 9.58 10.77
N LEU A 96 21.22 8.45 10.58
CA LEU A 96 22.39 8.10 11.39
C LEU A 96 23.61 8.99 11.11
N VAL A 97 23.77 9.52 9.89
CA VAL A 97 24.82 10.50 9.57
C VAL A 97 24.69 11.74 10.46
N ASP A 98 23.46 12.19 10.75
CA ASP A 98 23.22 13.37 11.57
C ASP A 98 23.28 13.10 13.07
N LEU A 99 23.06 11.85 13.49
CA LEU A 99 22.95 11.47 14.90
C LEU A 99 24.24 10.88 15.48
N GLN A 100 25.15 10.36 14.66
CA GLN A 100 26.42 9.82 15.15
C GLN A 100 27.27 10.91 15.80
N GLY A 101 27.64 10.69 17.08
CA GLY A 101 28.41 11.66 17.87
C GLY A 101 27.63 12.92 18.23
N ALA A 102 26.30 12.94 18.02
CA ALA A 102 25.45 14.05 18.41
C ALA A 102 25.33 14.15 19.94
N GLU A 103 25.26 15.38 20.45
CA GLU A 103 25.02 15.65 21.87
C GLU A 103 23.63 15.16 22.31
N PRO A 104 23.44 14.83 23.60
CA PRO A 104 22.16 14.30 24.12
C PRO A 104 20.94 15.17 23.78
N ALA A 105 21.08 16.50 23.79
CA ALA A 105 20.00 17.42 23.44
C ALA A 105 19.55 17.28 21.98
N LYS A 106 20.49 17.07 21.05
CA LYS A 106 20.17 16.83 19.63
C LYS A 106 19.48 15.49 19.44
N LEU A 107 19.92 14.45 20.16
CA LEU A 107 19.26 13.15 20.15
C LEU A 107 17.83 13.24 20.69
N ALA A 108 17.64 13.84 21.87
CA ALA A 108 16.31 14.02 22.46
C ALA A 108 15.36 14.80 21.54
N LYS A 109 15.87 15.83 20.85
CA LYS A 109 15.11 16.60 19.86
C LYS A 109 14.71 15.75 18.65
N PHE A 110 15.62 14.94 18.10
CA PHE A 110 15.32 14.07 16.97
C PHE A 110 14.24 13.05 17.31
N PHE A 111 14.37 12.39 18.46
CA PHE A 111 13.41 11.37 18.93
C PHE A 111 12.19 11.96 19.65
N ARG A 112 12.03 13.29 19.66
CA ARG A 112 10.89 14.00 20.27
C ARG A 112 10.58 13.55 21.71
N CYS A 113 11.59 13.19 22.49
CA CYS A 113 11.41 12.71 23.85
C CYS A 113 10.88 13.83 24.74
N ASP A 114 9.90 13.53 25.60
CA ASP A 114 9.42 14.47 26.60
C ASP A 114 10.33 14.52 27.85
N ASP A 115 10.00 15.44 28.77
CA ASP A 115 10.75 15.63 30.04
C ASP A 115 10.22 14.76 31.19
N SER A 116 9.28 13.84 30.92
CA SER A 116 8.71 12.94 31.92
C SER A 116 9.77 11.97 32.44
N GLN A 117 9.46 11.27 33.54
CA GLN A 117 10.37 10.23 34.07
C GLN A 117 10.65 9.14 33.02
N ARG A 118 9.65 8.77 32.21
CA ARG A 118 9.80 7.80 31.11
C ARG A 118 10.65 8.40 29.98
N GLY A 119 10.42 9.66 29.62
CA GLY A 119 11.20 10.38 28.62
C GLY A 119 12.67 10.47 28.98
N ARG A 120 13.00 10.82 30.22
CA ARG A 120 14.40 10.83 30.70
C ARG A 120 15.06 9.45 30.64
N LYS A 121 14.35 8.39 31.03
CA LYS A 121 14.84 7.00 30.93
C LYS A 121 15.13 6.59 29.48
N VAL A 122 14.33 7.07 28.53
CA VAL A 122 14.58 6.90 27.10
C VAL A 122 15.82 7.68 26.67
N GLN A 123 15.92 8.96 27.04
CA GLN A 123 17.04 9.84 26.70
C GLN A 123 18.40 9.24 27.11
N GLU A 124 18.49 8.61 28.29
CA GLU A 124 19.68 7.90 28.78
C GLU A 124 20.15 6.74 27.88
N ASN A 125 19.30 6.22 26.99
CA ASN A 125 19.60 5.08 26.12
C ASN A 125 19.79 5.47 24.64
N LEU A 126 19.59 6.74 24.26
CA LEU A 126 19.63 7.17 22.86
C LEU A 126 21.01 7.04 22.22
N GLU A 127 22.08 7.37 22.94
CA GLU A 127 23.46 7.23 22.44
C GLU A 127 23.79 5.76 22.15
N TRP A 128 23.39 4.86 23.06
CA TRP A 128 23.55 3.42 22.87
C TRP A 128 22.78 2.93 21.63
N LEU A 129 21.54 3.39 21.47
CA LEU A 129 20.69 3.05 20.33
C LEU A 129 21.34 3.49 19.01
N VAL A 130 21.75 4.74 18.88
CA VAL A 130 22.36 5.28 17.65
C VAL A 130 23.64 4.53 17.30
N LYS A 131 24.48 4.22 18.29
CA LYS A 131 25.71 3.44 18.09
C LYS A 131 25.42 2.02 17.59
N ARG A 132 24.42 1.35 18.17
CA ARG A 132 24.03 0.00 17.75
C ARG A 132 23.34 -0.01 16.39
N ALA A 133 22.39 0.88 16.17
CA ALA A 133 21.71 1.05 14.89
C ALA A 133 22.70 1.31 13.74
N THR A 134 23.74 2.11 13.98
CA THR A 134 24.85 2.31 13.02
C THR A 134 25.48 0.98 12.59
N THR A 135 25.75 0.10 13.55
CA THR A 135 26.34 -1.22 13.27
C THR A 135 25.37 -2.08 12.47
N GLU A 136 24.09 -2.14 12.87
CA GLU A 136 23.08 -2.95 12.19
C GLU A 136 22.75 -2.46 10.78
N VAL A 137 22.73 -1.14 10.56
CA VAL A 137 22.42 -0.52 9.27
C VAL A 137 23.59 -0.64 8.28
N THR A 138 24.84 -0.66 8.75
CA THR A 138 26.02 -0.78 7.87
C THR A 138 26.53 -2.20 7.71
N SER A 139 26.04 -3.15 8.51
CA SER A 139 26.49 -4.55 8.48
C SER A 139 26.21 -5.23 7.13
N PRO A 140 27.20 -5.92 6.54
CA PRO A 140 27.03 -6.75 5.35
C PRO A 140 26.42 -8.13 5.66
N SER A 141 25.67 -8.26 6.76
CA SER A 141 25.05 -9.53 7.19
C SER A 141 24.02 -10.05 6.18
N VAL A 142 23.90 -11.37 6.13
CA VAL A 142 22.89 -12.11 5.34
C VAL A 142 21.47 -11.96 5.90
N GLU A 143 21.31 -11.55 7.15
CA GLU A 143 20.01 -11.20 7.70
C GLU A 143 19.53 -9.87 7.13
N THR A 144 18.24 -9.75 6.82
CA THR A 144 17.66 -8.49 6.36
C THR A 144 17.69 -7.40 7.44
N LEU A 145 17.60 -6.15 7.02
CA LEU A 145 17.61 -5.01 7.94
C LEU A 145 16.46 -5.11 8.96
N SER A 146 15.25 -5.43 8.50
CA SER A 146 14.07 -5.61 9.35
C SER A 146 14.32 -6.61 10.50
N SER A 147 14.93 -7.75 10.23
CA SER A 147 15.23 -8.76 11.25
C SER A 147 16.26 -8.25 12.26
N ARG A 148 17.29 -7.53 11.79
CA ARG A 148 18.32 -6.94 12.65
C ARG A 148 17.75 -5.84 13.55
N LEU A 149 16.91 -4.98 12.99
CA LEU A 149 16.23 -3.93 13.74
C LEU A 149 15.25 -4.48 14.77
N LYS A 150 14.55 -5.58 14.48
CA LYS A 150 13.67 -6.24 15.47
C LYS A 150 14.45 -6.81 16.65
N LYS A 151 15.64 -7.38 16.39
CA LYS A 151 16.56 -7.81 17.47
C LYS A 151 17.05 -6.62 18.30
N LEU A 152 17.34 -5.49 17.65
CA LEU A 152 17.73 -4.25 18.33
C LEU A 152 16.60 -3.69 19.21
N GLU A 153 15.36 -3.71 18.73
CA GLU A 153 14.16 -3.35 19.49
C GLU A 153 14.07 -4.14 20.80
N GLY A 154 14.16 -5.48 20.74
CA GLY A 154 14.11 -6.33 21.94
C GLY A 154 15.31 -6.16 22.89
N GLN A 155 16.47 -5.70 22.39
CA GLN A 155 17.59 -5.31 23.25
C GLN A 155 17.31 -3.97 23.95
N LEU A 156 16.74 -3.00 23.23
CA LEU A 156 16.39 -1.69 23.76
C LEU A 156 15.30 -1.80 24.82
N GLU A 157 14.24 -2.58 24.57
CA GLU A 157 13.16 -2.85 25.53
C GLU A 157 13.72 -3.33 26.88
N LYS A 158 14.64 -4.30 26.84
CA LYS A 158 15.30 -4.83 28.05
C LYS A 158 16.11 -3.76 28.78
N ARG A 159 16.78 -2.87 28.07
CA ARG A 159 17.53 -1.75 28.67
C ARG A 159 16.61 -0.71 29.30
N LEU A 160 15.44 -0.51 28.71
CA LEU A 160 14.39 0.36 29.25
C LEU A 160 13.65 -0.28 30.43
N GLY A 161 13.88 -1.56 30.74
CA GLY A 161 13.40 -2.24 31.94
C GLY A 161 12.40 -3.37 31.71
N GLY A 162 11.96 -3.61 30.46
CA GLY A 162 11.07 -4.74 30.12
C GLY A 162 9.64 -4.62 30.66
N GLU A 163 9.15 -3.40 30.87
CA GLU A 163 7.75 -3.12 31.21
C GLU A 163 6.90 -2.99 29.93
N GLU A 164 5.58 -3.11 30.03
CA GLU A 164 4.68 -3.07 28.85
C GLU A 164 4.86 -1.81 27.97
N TRP A 165 5.03 -0.64 28.57
CA TRP A 165 5.27 0.61 27.83
C TRP A 165 6.64 0.64 27.13
N THR A 166 7.61 -0.14 27.63
CA THR A 166 8.98 -0.13 27.10
C THR A 166 9.08 -0.81 25.75
N ALA A 167 8.23 -1.80 25.47
CA ALA A 167 8.13 -2.43 24.15
C ALA A 167 7.65 -1.41 23.11
N LYS A 168 6.57 -0.68 23.41
CA LYS A 168 6.07 0.41 22.55
C LYS A 168 7.11 1.51 22.35
N ALA A 169 7.82 1.90 23.42
CA ALA A 169 8.86 2.92 23.32
C ALA A 169 10.07 2.45 22.49
N ALA A 170 10.49 1.20 22.64
CA ALA A 170 11.57 0.64 21.85
C ALA A 170 11.21 0.56 20.35
N ALA A 171 9.99 0.08 20.05
CA ALA A 171 9.47 0.05 18.68
C ALA A 171 9.43 1.45 18.08
N HIS A 172 8.87 2.43 18.81
CA HIS A 172 8.81 3.83 18.37
C HIS A 172 10.20 4.40 18.03
N LEU A 173 11.19 4.18 18.91
CA LEU A 173 12.56 4.68 18.69
C LEU A 173 13.24 4.04 17.47
N VAL A 174 13.05 2.73 17.27
CA VAL A 174 13.59 2.03 16.09
C VAL A 174 12.90 2.51 14.82
N ASP A 175 11.58 2.71 14.86
CA ASP A 175 10.80 3.21 13.72
C ASP A 175 11.14 4.69 13.41
N CYS A 176 11.46 5.53 14.40
CA CYS A 176 11.98 6.89 14.14
C CYS A 176 13.33 6.88 13.43
N LEU A 177 14.20 5.90 13.72
CA LEU A 177 15.48 5.74 13.01
C LEU A 177 15.31 5.15 11.63
N ALA A 178 14.47 4.12 11.51
CA ALA A 178 14.28 3.35 10.29
C ALA A 178 12.77 3.09 10.08
N PRO A 179 12.04 4.09 9.55
CA PRO A 179 10.58 4.04 9.44
C PRO A 179 10.07 2.77 8.76
N LYS A 180 8.94 2.26 9.22
CA LYS A 180 8.24 1.16 8.55
C LYS A 180 7.68 1.65 7.21
N ALA A 181 7.74 0.79 6.21
CA ALA A 181 7.22 1.09 4.89
C ALA A 181 5.70 1.13 4.85
N THR A 182 5.16 1.92 3.92
CA THR A 182 3.80 1.77 3.40
C THR A 182 3.88 1.01 2.09
N VAL A 183 3.15 -0.09 1.98
CA VAL A 183 3.09 -0.89 0.75
C VAL A 183 1.76 -0.63 0.07
N VAL A 184 1.79 -0.21 -1.20
CA VAL A 184 0.57 -0.02 -1.98
C VAL A 184 0.50 -1.05 -3.10
N GLY A 185 -0.57 -1.84 -3.11
CA GLY A 185 -0.78 -2.92 -4.06
C GLY A 185 -1.94 -2.69 -5.00
N HIS A 186 -1.73 -2.83 -6.32
CA HIS A 186 -2.78 -2.67 -7.33
C HIS A 186 -2.88 -3.87 -8.29
N SER A 187 -4.12 -4.28 -8.62
CA SER A 187 -4.55 -5.37 -9.52
C SER A 187 -4.05 -6.79 -9.24
N ALA A 188 -2.82 -6.95 -8.77
CA ALA A 188 -2.29 -8.16 -8.13
C ALA A 188 -2.12 -7.96 -6.61
N GLY A 189 -2.78 -6.95 -6.04
CA GLY A 189 -2.89 -6.71 -4.60
C GLY A 189 -3.30 -7.91 -3.72
N GLY A 190 -3.95 -8.94 -4.28
CA GLY A 190 -4.10 -10.27 -3.67
C GLY A 190 -2.76 -10.91 -3.28
N TYR A 191 -1.75 -10.73 -4.12
CA TYR A 191 -0.35 -11.07 -3.86
C TYR A 191 0.38 -10.03 -3.00
N VAL A 192 0.00 -8.76 -3.04
CA VAL A 192 0.56 -7.73 -2.13
C VAL A 192 0.12 -8.01 -0.68
N ALA A 193 -1.08 -8.55 -0.50
CA ALA A 193 -1.55 -9.14 0.74
C ALA A 193 -0.80 -10.44 1.12
N TYR A 194 -0.10 -11.10 0.18
CA TYR A 194 0.81 -12.22 0.45
C TYR A 194 2.10 -11.73 1.13
N ALA A 195 2.41 -10.45 0.95
CA ALA A 195 3.63 -9.78 1.38
C ALA A 195 3.45 -8.86 2.58
N LEU A 196 2.29 -8.87 3.25
CA LEU A 196 2.13 -8.29 4.60
C LEU A 196 3.19 -8.79 5.61
N ALA A 197 3.97 -9.82 5.26
CA ALA A 197 4.94 -10.49 6.12
C ALA A 197 6.01 -11.32 5.40
N LEU A 198 6.51 -10.91 4.23
CA LEU A 198 7.63 -11.62 3.62
C LEU A 198 8.91 -10.82 3.77
N ASN A 199 9.46 -10.87 4.96
CA ASN A 199 10.89 -10.91 5.15
C ASN A 199 11.30 -12.39 5.19
N PRO A 200 11.58 -13.04 4.05
CA PRO A 200 12.01 -14.42 4.08
C PRO A 200 13.23 -14.54 5.01
N GLU A 201 13.16 -15.40 6.02
CA GLU A 201 14.38 -15.90 6.66
C GLU A 201 15.18 -16.62 5.57
N ASP A 202 16.25 -15.99 5.09
CA ASP A 202 17.13 -16.59 4.12
C ASP A 202 17.67 -17.93 4.65
N GLY A 203 17.58 -18.97 3.82
CA GLY A 203 18.30 -20.22 4.06
C GLY A 203 17.53 -21.52 3.81
N GLN A 204 16.22 -21.51 3.57
CA GLN A 204 15.49 -22.74 3.24
C GLN A 204 14.96 -22.72 1.82
N LYS A 205 15.34 -23.76 1.06
CA LYS A 205 14.69 -24.21 -0.20
C LYS A 205 13.26 -24.71 0.06
N SER A 206 12.45 -23.90 0.74
CA SER A 206 11.02 -24.13 0.88
C SER A 206 10.34 -23.72 -0.43
N LYS A 207 9.32 -24.46 -0.86
CA LYS A 207 8.47 -24.05 -2.01
C LYS A 207 7.69 -22.76 -1.74
N PHE A 208 7.71 -22.24 -0.51
CA PHE A 208 7.11 -20.95 -0.15
C PHE A 208 7.97 -20.22 0.90
N PRO A 209 8.22 -18.91 0.76
CA PRO A 209 8.95 -18.12 1.76
C PRO A 209 8.16 -18.08 3.08
N LYS A 210 8.86 -18.11 4.22
CA LYS A 210 8.23 -18.09 5.55
C LYS A 210 7.81 -16.66 5.93
N TYR A 211 6.64 -16.58 6.55
CA TYR A 211 6.01 -15.37 7.10
C TYR A 211 6.77 -14.87 8.34
N ASP A 212 7.15 -13.59 8.37
CA ASP A 212 7.94 -12.98 9.45
C ASP A 212 7.12 -12.09 10.41
N GLY A 213 5.82 -11.94 10.17
CA GLY A 213 4.97 -11.04 10.95
C GLY A 213 5.03 -9.57 10.55
N GLY A 214 5.49 -9.25 9.35
CA GLY A 214 5.42 -7.87 8.81
C GLY A 214 6.56 -6.97 9.26
N LEU A 215 7.74 -7.52 9.54
CA LEU A 215 8.85 -6.71 10.04
C LEU A 215 9.26 -5.70 8.97
N GLY A 216 9.10 -4.42 9.31
CA GLY A 216 9.43 -3.29 8.44
C GLY A 216 8.30 -2.80 7.55
N VAL A 217 7.10 -3.38 7.66
CA VAL A 217 5.87 -2.85 7.05
C VAL A 217 4.99 -2.33 8.19
N GLY A 218 4.40 -1.14 8.01
CA GLY A 218 3.46 -0.57 8.99
C GLY A 218 2.07 -0.43 8.39
N GLU A 219 1.97 -0.17 7.10
CA GLU A 219 0.69 0.01 6.42
C GLU A 219 0.70 -0.72 5.08
N VAL A 220 -0.41 -1.36 4.75
CA VAL A 220 -0.65 -1.95 3.43
C VAL A 220 -1.98 -1.46 2.89
N VAL A 221 -1.92 -0.75 1.77
CA VAL A 221 -3.08 -0.27 1.03
C VAL A 221 -3.28 -1.16 -0.19
N VAL A 222 -4.40 -1.86 -0.27
CA VAL A 222 -4.74 -2.74 -1.38
C VAL A 222 -5.79 -2.05 -2.24
N LEU A 223 -5.37 -1.55 -3.39
CA LEU A 223 -6.23 -0.91 -4.38
C LEU A 223 -6.73 -1.95 -5.38
N SER A 224 -8.05 -2.06 -5.55
CA SER A 224 -8.61 -2.70 -6.74
C SER A 224 -8.11 -4.15 -6.94
N SER A 225 -8.07 -4.93 -5.86
CA SER A 225 -7.52 -6.28 -5.93
C SER A 225 -8.22 -7.28 -5.03
N PRO A 226 -8.42 -8.54 -5.47
CA PRO A 226 -9.15 -9.52 -4.70
C PRO A 226 -8.27 -10.15 -3.60
N ILE A 227 -8.66 -9.95 -2.35
CA ILE A 227 -7.95 -10.44 -1.16
C ILE A 227 -8.80 -11.38 -0.30
N GLY A 228 -10.13 -11.24 -0.32
CA GLY A 228 -11.02 -12.04 0.51
C GLY A 228 -11.39 -13.39 -0.11
N LYS A 229 -11.59 -13.42 -1.44
CA LYS A 229 -12.09 -14.62 -2.15
C LYS A 229 -11.31 -15.00 -3.40
N GLY A 230 -10.23 -14.26 -3.73
CA GLY A 230 -9.57 -14.33 -5.04
C GLY A 230 -10.49 -13.91 -6.20
N MET A 231 -10.04 -13.94 -7.44
CA MET A 231 -10.86 -13.71 -8.63
C MET A 231 -11.79 -14.89 -8.86
N ASN A 232 -12.99 -14.59 -9.36
CA ASN A 232 -13.90 -15.62 -9.88
C ASN A 232 -13.29 -16.33 -11.09
N PHE A 233 -13.63 -17.62 -11.21
CA PHE A 233 -13.41 -18.41 -12.42
C PHE A 233 -14.77 -18.82 -13.00
N PRO A 234 -15.02 -18.60 -14.31
CA PRO A 234 -14.13 -17.95 -15.29
C PRO A 234 -13.87 -16.47 -14.96
N SER A 235 -12.81 -15.90 -15.56
CA SER A 235 -12.39 -14.51 -15.34
C SER A 235 -13.59 -13.53 -15.46
N PRO A 236 -13.60 -12.44 -14.67
CA PRO A 236 -14.64 -11.43 -14.74
C PRO A 236 -14.89 -10.98 -16.19
N PRO A 237 -16.16 -10.69 -16.59
CA PRO A 237 -16.51 -10.34 -17.97
C PRO A 237 -15.62 -9.25 -18.57
N GLY A 238 -15.19 -8.27 -17.77
CA GLY A 238 -14.34 -7.18 -18.26
C GLY A 238 -12.96 -7.60 -18.76
N LEU A 239 -12.36 -8.65 -18.16
CA LEU A 239 -11.12 -9.26 -18.65
C LEU A 239 -11.34 -10.13 -19.89
N ALA A 240 -12.46 -10.87 -19.92
CA ALA A 240 -12.80 -11.74 -21.05
C ALA A 240 -13.08 -10.94 -22.33
N GLU A 241 -13.64 -9.75 -22.18
CA GLU A 241 -13.95 -8.83 -23.29
C GLU A 241 -12.74 -8.00 -23.72
N LEU A 242 -11.69 -7.84 -22.91
CA LEU A 242 -10.54 -6.98 -23.19
C LEU A 242 -9.91 -7.20 -24.58
N PRO A 243 -9.75 -8.44 -25.07
CA PRO A 243 -9.25 -8.68 -26.43
C PRO A 243 -10.15 -8.10 -27.53
N PHE A 244 -11.48 -8.11 -27.35
CA PHE A 244 -12.40 -7.48 -28.31
C PHE A 244 -12.15 -5.97 -28.39
N TYR A 245 -11.98 -5.30 -27.24
CA TYR A 245 -11.71 -3.86 -27.23
C TYR A 245 -10.38 -3.52 -27.91
N GLN A 246 -9.32 -4.26 -27.59
CA GLN A 246 -7.97 -4.02 -28.11
C GLN A 246 -7.81 -4.40 -29.58
N MET A 247 -8.46 -5.47 -30.05
CA MET A 247 -8.25 -6.01 -31.39
C MET A 247 -9.32 -5.59 -32.40
N VAL A 248 -10.51 -5.22 -31.94
CA VAL A 248 -11.67 -4.95 -32.81
C VAL A 248 -12.23 -3.56 -32.56
N GLU A 249 -12.55 -3.19 -31.33
CA GLU A 249 -13.27 -1.95 -31.07
C GLU A 249 -12.45 -0.70 -31.37
N GLU A 250 -11.30 -0.54 -30.74
CA GLU A 250 -10.44 0.64 -30.94
C GLU A 250 -9.82 0.72 -32.35
N PRO A 251 -9.19 -0.33 -32.87
CA PRO A 251 -8.51 -0.21 -34.15
C PRO A 251 -9.47 -0.13 -35.34
N ILE A 252 -10.69 -0.68 -35.22
CA ILE A 252 -11.62 -0.87 -36.34
C ILE A 252 -12.96 -0.16 -36.09
N LEU A 253 -13.72 -0.54 -35.05
CA LEU A 253 -15.11 -0.08 -34.88
C LEU A 253 -15.20 1.42 -34.58
N GLN A 254 -14.39 1.96 -33.67
CA GLN A 254 -14.41 3.38 -33.34
C GLN A 254 -14.13 4.26 -34.56
N LYS A 255 -13.19 3.85 -35.43
CA LYS A 255 -12.89 4.56 -36.68
C LYS A 255 -14.06 4.49 -37.67
N LEU A 256 -14.73 3.34 -37.74
CA LEU A 256 -15.93 3.15 -38.56
C LEU A 256 -17.09 4.01 -38.05
N GLU A 257 -17.37 3.97 -36.74
CA GLU A 257 -18.44 4.70 -36.04
C GLU A 257 -18.24 6.23 -36.13
N ALA A 258 -16.99 6.69 -36.13
CA ALA A 258 -16.66 8.09 -36.35
C ALA A 258 -16.89 8.56 -37.80
N SER A 259 -17.01 7.64 -38.76
CA SER A 259 -17.09 7.98 -40.18
C SER A 259 -18.45 8.60 -40.58
N PRO A 260 -18.48 9.54 -41.54
CA PRO A 260 -19.73 10.16 -42.00
C PRO A 260 -20.76 9.16 -42.55
N MET A 261 -20.30 8.09 -43.21
CA MET A 261 -21.18 7.07 -43.80
C MET A 261 -21.87 6.24 -42.72
N MET A 262 -21.16 5.89 -41.65
CA MET A 262 -21.75 5.15 -40.54
C MET A 262 -22.78 6.01 -39.79
N LYS A 263 -22.45 7.28 -39.52
CA LYS A 263 -23.41 8.22 -38.92
C LYS A 263 -24.69 8.38 -39.73
N LEU A 264 -24.58 8.38 -41.07
CA LEU A 264 -25.73 8.43 -41.97
C LEU A 264 -26.54 7.12 -41.92
N ALA A 265 -25.87 5.97 -41.91
CA ALA A 265 -26.52 4.67 -41.84
C ALA A 265 -27.27 4.45 -40.51
N GLU A 266 -26.74 4.96 -39.40
CA GLU A 266 -27.37 4.89 -38.07
C GLU A 266 -28.64 5.75 -37.93
N LEU A 267 -28.93 6.66 -38.88
CA LEU A 267 -30.23 7.34 -38.93
C LEU A 267 -31.37 6.37 -39.26
N ASN A 268 -31.06 5.21 -39.87
CA ASN A 268 -32.03 4.14 -40.06
C ASN A 268 -32.13 3.28 -38.79
N PRO A 269 -33.30 3.23 -38.12
CA PRO A 269 -33.46 2.51 -36.86
C PRO A 269 -33.25 0.99 -36.99
N PHE A 270 -33.56 0.39 -38.14
CA PHE A 270 -33.32 -1.04 -38.37
C PHE A 270 -31.85 -1.36 -38.52
N PHE A 271 -31.11 -0.51 -39.24
CA PHE A 271 -29.67 -0.64 -39.38
C PHE A 271 -28.98 -0.46 -38.01
N LYS A 272 -29.36 0.59 -37.27
CA LYS A 272 -28.83 0.85 -35.92
C LYS A 272 -29.07 -0.33 -34.97
N MET A 273 -30.28 -0.89 -34.96
CA MET A 273 -30.60 -2.06 -34.13
C MET A 273 -29.79 -3.30 -34.55
N GLY A 274 -29.72 -3.60 -35.84
CA GLY A 274 -28.97 -4.75 -36.37
C GLY A 274 -27.46 -4.63 -36.10
N TYR A 275 -26.89 -3.44 -36.26
CA TYR A 275 -25.50 -3.14 -35.94
C TYR A 275 -25.21 -3.34 -34.45
N ALA A 276 -26.03 -2.78 -33.57
CA ALA A 276 -25.87 -2.95 -32.11
C ALA A 276 -25.97 -4.42 -31.67
N MET A 277 -26.90 -5.19 -32.25
CA MET A 277 -27.02 -6.63 -32.00
C MET A 277 -25.78 -7.40 -32.48
N SER A 278 -25.29 -7.11 -33.69
CA SER A 278 -24.09 -7.76 -34.25
C SER A 278 -22.81 -7.44 -33.46
N LYS A 279 -22.62 -6.18 -33.08
CA LYS A 279 -21.51 -5.74 -32.22
C LYS A 279 -21.55 -6.47 -30.88
N THR A 280 -22.73 -6.57 -30.26
CA THR A 280 -22.94 -7.29 -29.00
C THR A 280 -22.66 -8.79 -29.13
N ALA A 281 -23.18 -9.45 -30.16
CA ALA A 281 -22.94 -10.88 -30.40
C ALA A 281 -21.45 -11.18 -30.62
N THR A 282 -20.75 -10.32 -31.36
CA THR A 282 -19.31 -10.45 -31.60
C THR A 282 -18.52 -10.30 -30.30
N LYS A 283 -18.85 -9.28 -29.50
CA LYS A 283 -18.26 -9.06 -28.18
C LYS A 283 -18.46 -10.28 -27.26
N THR A 284 -19.66 -10.85 -27.22
CA THR A 284 -19.96 -12.07 -26.45
C THR A 284 -19.17 -13.27 -26.95
N ALA A 285 -19.01 -13.44 -28.27
CA ALA A 285 -18.23 -14.52 -28.85
C ALA A 285 -16.74 -14.44 -28.48
N TRP A 286 -16.16 -13.24 -28.47
CA TRP A 286 -14.79 -13.01 -27.99
C TRP A 286 -14.64 -13.32 -26.50
N ALA A 287 -15.58 -12.90 -25.66
CA ALA A 287 -15.57 -13.23 -24.24
C ALA A 287 -15.60 -14.75 -24.02
N LEU A 288 -16.49 -15.46 -24.72
CA LEU A 288 -16.57 -16.92 -24.69
C LEU A 288 -15.29 -17.58 -25.20
N ALA A 289 -14.71 -17.09 -26.30
CA ALA A 289 -13.46 -17.63 -26.85
C ALA A 289 -12.29 -17.45 -25.88
N THR A 290 -12.17 -16.29 -25.24
CA THR A 290 -11.16 -16.02 -24.20
C THR A 290 -11.35 -16.96 -23.02
N GLN A 291 -12.59 -17.14 -22.54
CA GLN A 291 -12.90 -18.05 -21.45
C GLN A 291 -12.65 -19.51 -21.82
N MET A 292 -12.98 -19.94 -23.04
CA MET A 292 -12.68 -21.28 -23.55
C MET A 292 -11.18 -21.50 -23.68
N ASN A 293 -10.42 -20.55 -24.20
CA ASN A 293 -8.97 -20.65 -24.30
C ASN A 293 -8.31 -20.74 -22.91
N THR A 294 -8.86 -19.99 -21.94
CA THR A 294 -8.46 -20.02 -20.53
C THR A 294 -8.81 -21.37 -19.87
N GLY A 295 -10.01 -21.91 -20.13
CA GLY A 295 -10.51 -23.16 -19.54
C GLY A 295 -10.09 -24.45 -20.24
N LEU A 296 -9.64 -24.39 -21.50
CA LEU A 296 -9.11 -25.53 -22.27
C LEU A 296 -7.61 -25.75 -22.05
N MET A 297 -6.90 -24.78 -21.48
CA MET A 297 -5.63 -25.08 -20.83
C MET A 297 -5.97 -25.93 -19.59
N SER A 298 -5.40 -27.12 -19.47
CA SER A 298 -5.55 -27.97 -18.28
C SER A 298 -5.52 -27.11 -17.01
N PRO A 299 -6.46 -27.30 -16.05
CA PRO A 299 -6.48 -26.55 -14.79
C PRO A 299 -5.11 -26.56 -14.07
N VAL A 300 -4.31 -27.60 -14.28
CA VAL A 300 -2.94 -27.72 -13.78
C VAL A 300 -1.97 -26.76 -14.49
N ILE A 301 -2.03 -26.64 -15.81
CA ILE A 301 -1.16 -25.75 -16.61
C ILE A 301 -1.57 -24.29 -16.42
N PHE A 302 -2.88 -24.04 -16.29
CA PHE A 302 -3.41 -22.72 -16.03
C PHE A 302 -3.13 -22.25 -14.60
N ALA A 303 -3.30 -23.14 -13.60
CA ALA A 303 -2.83 -22.88 -12.25
C ALA A 303 -1.33 -22.58 -12.31
N GLN A 304 -0.49 -23.41 -12.91
CA GLN A 304 0.97 -23.18 -12.96
C GLN A 304 1.46 -21.86 -13.61
N LYS A 305 0.59 -21.00 -14.18
CA LYS A 305 0.99 -19.66 -14.60
C LYS A 305 1.22 -18.78 -13.36
N PRO A 306 2.46 -18.27 -13.15
CA PRO A 306 2.85 -17.61 -11.90
C PRO A 306 1.99 -16.41 -11.50
N GLY A 307 1.40 -15.67 -12.45
CA GLY A 307 0.50 -14.54 -12.18
C GLY A 307 -0.95 -14.92 -11.91
N TYR A 308 -1.41 -16.11 -12.33
CA TYR A 308 -2.79 -16.57 -12.15
C TYR A 308 -2.99 -17.33 -10.83
N GLU A 309 -1.99 -18.05 -10.30
CA GLU A 309 -2.05 -18.63 -8.93
C GLU A 309 -2.21 -17.56 -7.86
N GLN A 310 -1.67 -16.36 -8.11
CA GLN A 310 -1.62 -15.24 -7.17
C GLN A 310 -2.98 -14.70 -6.78
N VAL A 311 -3.90 -14.71 -7.74
CA VAL A 311 -5.16 -13.98 -7.63
C VAL A 311 -6.36 -14.89 -7.70
N THR A 312 -6.23 -16.17 -8.04
CA THR A 312 -7.40 -17.08 -8.17
C THR A 312 -7.78 -17.74 -6.84
N GLY A 313 -9.06 -17.72 -6.48
CA GLY A 313 -9.54 -18.24 -5.18
C GLY A 313 -9.40 -19.75 -4.99
N PHE A 314 -9.13 -20.51 -6.05
CA PHE A 314 -8.94 -21.96 -6.00
C PHE A 314 -7.48 -22.39 -5.83
N SER A 315 -6.50 -21.48 -5.96
CA SER A 315 -5.08 -21.81 -5.82
C SER A 315 -4.74 -22.27 -4.39
N SER A 316 -3.80 -23.22 -4.27
CA SER A 316 -3.27 -23.63 -2.96
C SER A 316 -2.56 -22.47 -2.26
N PHE A 317 -1.85 -21.65 -3.04
CA PHE A 317 -1.21 -20.42 -2.63
C PHE A 317 -2.15 -19.50 -1.81
N PHE A 318 -3.30 -19.12 -2.39
CA PHE A 318 -4.27 -18.25 -1.72
C PHE A 318 -4.78 -18.86 -0.40
N LYS A 319 -5.09 -20.16 -0.41
CA LYS A 319 -5.62 -20.87 0.77
C LYS A 319 -4.60 -21.01 1.89
N GLU A 320 -3.34 -21.27 1.56
CA GLU A 320 -2.31 -21.57 2.55
C GLU A 320 -1.76 -20.31 3.23
N ASN A 321 -1.81 -19.15 2.56
CA ASN A 321 -0.99 -17.98 2.94
C ASN A 321 -1.73 -16.64 2.96
N LEU A 322 -2.95 -16.55 2.40
CA LEU A 322 -3.76 -15.31 2.43
C LEU A 322 -5.02 -15.50 3.25
N LYS A 323 -5.78 -16.54 2.89
CA LYS A 323 -7.08 -16.80 3.49
C LYS A 323 -6.94 -17.03 5.00
N ASP A 324 -7.78 -16.36 5.77
CA ASP A 324 -7.93 -16.55 7.22
C ASP A 324 -6.65 -16.24 8.05
N LYS A 325 -5.62 -15.60 7.48
CA LYS A 325 -4.41 -15.19 8.21
C LYS A 325 -4.63 -13.90 8.99
N ALA A 326 -4.23 -13.86 10.26
CA ALA A 326 -4.30 -12.64 11.06
C ALA A 326 -3.37 -11.55 10.50
N VAL A 327 -3.77 -10.29 10.68
CA VAL A 327 -2.90 -9.14 10.44
C VAL A 327 -2.07 -8.92 11.71
N PRO A 328 -0.72 -8.82 11.64
CA PRO A 328 0.13 -8.60 12.81
C PRO A 328 -0.22 -7.31 13.54
N ASP A 329 -0.08 -7.33 14.86
CA ASP A 329 -0.19 -6.11 15.66
C ASP A 329 0.91 -5.11 15.22
N GLY A 330 0.52 -3.83 15.07
CA GLY A 330 1.40 -2.78 14.57
C GLY A 330 1.54 -2.74 13.04
N VAL A 331 0.66 -3.46 12.33
CA VAL A 331 0.45 -3.37 10.88
C VAL A 331 -1.02 -3.08 10.60
N THR A 332 -1.29 -2.08 9.76
CA THR A 332 -2.63 -1.73 9.30
C THR A 332 -2.85 -2.16 7.85
N VAL A 333 -3.98 -2.78 7.56
CA VAL A 333 -4.37 -3.15 6.19
C VAL A 333 -5.63 -2.39 5.79
N VAL A 334 -5.58 -1.69 4.67
CA VAL A 334 -6.72 -0.96 4.10
C VAL A 334 -7.02 -1.51 2.71
N ALA A 335 -8.18 -2.13 2.54
CA ALA A 335 -8.67 -2.62 1.28
C ALA A 335 -9.57 -1.57 0.62
N VAL A 336 -9.09 -0.96 -0.45
CA VAL A 336 -9.84 0.06 -1.20
C VAL A 336 -10.56 -0.59 -2.38
N THR A 337 -11.88 -0.48 -2.38
CA THR A 337 -12.78 -1.10 -3.35
C THR A 337 -13.59 -0.03 -4.08
N SER A 338 -13.96 -0.29 -5.32
CA SER A 338 -14.90 0.55 -6.07
C SER A 338 -16.04 -0.31 -6.61
N LYS A 339 -17.27 0.19 -6.50
CA LYS A 339 -18.46 -0.42 -7.13
C LYS A 339 -18.34 -0.49 -8.65
N ASP A 340 -17.55 0.40 -9.23
CA ASP A 340 -17.35 0.55 -10.67
C ASP A 340 -16.17 -0.32 -11.17
N ASP A 341 -15.43 -0.96 -10.25
CA ASP A 341 -14.43 -1.96 -10.58
C ASP A 341 -15.08 -3.31 -10.95
N ARG A 342 -15.02 -3.63 -12.24
CA ARG A 342 -15.53 -4.89 -12.80
C ARG A 342 -14.46 -5.96 -12.96
N MET A 343 -13.22 -5.68 -12.60
CA MET A 343 -12.11 -6.65 -12.58
C MET A 343 -11.90 -7.23 -11.18
N ALA A 344 -11.77 -6.38 -10.17
CA ALA A 344 -11.68 -6.81 -8.77
C ALA A 344 -12.98 -6.44 -8.05
N LEU A 345 -13.95 -7.34 -8.13
CA LEU A 345 -15.27 -7.12 -7.55
C LEU A 345 -15.16 -6.78 -6.05
N PRO A 346 -15.89 -5.78 -5.52
CA PRO A 346 -15.83 -5.41 -4.10
C PRO A 346 -16.00 -6.58 -3.14
N SER A 347 -16.90 -7.51 -3.45
CA SER A 347 -17.17 -8.71 -2.64
C SER A 347 -16.03 -9.75 -2.61
N HIS A 348 -15.01 -9.56 -3.44
CA HIS A 348 -13.80 -10.36 -3.53
C HIS A 348 -12.58 -9.59 -3.01
N SER A 349 -12.64 -8.26 -3.07
CA SER A 349 -11.61 -7.31 -2.63
C SER A 349 -11.74 -6.86 -1.19
N SER A 350 -12.83 -7.20 -0.49
CA SER A 350 -12.97 -6.93 0.93
C SER A 350 -12.11 -7.88 1.77
N ILE A 351 -11.42 -7.34 2.77
CA ILE A 351 -10.77 -8.12 3.84
C ILE A 351 -11.77 -8.42 4.95
N ASP A 352 -11.49 -9.47 5.74
CA ASP A 352 -12.20 -9.76 6.98
C ASP A 352 -11.95 -8.64 8.00
N ASP A 353 -12.93 -7.75 8.12
CA ASP A 353 -12.90 -6.57 8.99
C ASP A 353 -13.44 -6.84 10.39
N SER A 354 -13.70 -8.09 10.76
CA SER A 354 -13.82 -8.46 12.17
C SER A 354 -12.47 -8.30 12.91
N ARG A 355 -11.38 -8.12 12.16
CA ARG A 355 -10.04 -7.88 12.69
C ARG A 355 -9.86 -6.38 12.92
N PRO A 356 -9.28 -5.99 14.06
CA PRO A 356 -9.20 -4.58 14.48
C PRO A 356 -8.30 -3.72 13.57
N ASN A 357 -7.30 -4.33 12.93
CA ASN A 357 -6.33 -3.69 12.06
C ASN A 357 -6.52 -4.01 10.55
N ALA A 358 -7.72 -4.46 10.18
CA ALA A 358 -8.11 -4.71 8.80
C ALA A 358 -9.34 -3.87 8.45
N HIS A 359 -9.20 -3.00 7.46
CA HIS A 359 -10.19 -1.99 7.12
C HIS A 359 -10.62 -2.13 5.67
N ASN A 360 -11.92 -1.95 5.42
CA ASN A 360 -12.48 -1.89 4.08
C ASN A 360 -12.92 -0.45 3.82
N PHE A 361 -12.45 0.12 2.72
CA PHE A 361 -12.81 1.45 2.28
C PHE A 361 -13.41 1.38 0.87
N ALA A 362 -14.61 1.93 0.70
CA ALA A 362 -15.29 1.96 -0.58
C ALA A 362 -15.22 3.36 -1.16
N VAL A 363 -14.50 3.52 -2.27
CA VAL A 363 -14.40 4.79 -2.99
C VAL A 363 -15.52 4.91 -4.03
N ASP A 364 -16.13 6.10 -4.11
CA ASP A 364 -16.89 6.50 -5.29
C ASP A 364 -15.96 7.20 -6.30
N GLN A 365 -15.69 6.56 -7.43
CA GLN A 365 -14.79 7.13 -8.44
C GLN A 365 -15.43 8.28 -9.24
N GLN A 366 -16.72 8.55 -9.01
CA GLN A 366 -17.51 9.58 -9.69
C GLN A 366 -17.45 9.44 -11.22
N ILE A 367 -17.37 8.21 -11.73
CA ILE A 367 -17.33 7.94 -13.17
C ILE A 367 -18.77 8.01 -13.71
N SER A 368 -19.00 8.81 -14.74
CA SER A 368 -20.33 8.90 -15.35
C SER A 368 -20.73 7.57 -16.01
N LYS A 369 -22.03 7.33 -16.14
CA LYS A 369 -22.54 6.13 -16.85
C LYS A 369 -22.09 6.14 -18.31
N GLU A 370 -22.00 7.33 -18.91
CA GLU A 370 -21.53 7.53 -20.27
C GLU A 370 -20.04 7.19 -20.39
N GLU A 371 -19.19 7.56 -19.43
CA GLU A 371 -17.78 7.18 -19.41
C GLU A 371 -17.61 5.67 -19.18
N LEU A 372 -18.34 5.07 -18.23
CA LEU A 372 -18.32 3.61 -18.03
C LEU A 372 -18.82 2.81 -19.24
N ALA A 373 -19.65 3.43 -20.09
CA ALA A 373 -20.17 2.82 -21.30
C ALA A 373 -19.29 3.09 -22.54
N LYS A 374 -18.54 4.20 -22.57
CA LYS A 374 -17.65 4.58 -23.67
C LYS A 374 -16.23 4.03 -23.51
N GLU A 375 -15.75 3.95 -22.27
CA GLU A 375 -14.42 3.45 -21.93
C GLU A 375 -14.45 1.95 -21.65
N ARG A 376 -13.27 1.31 -21.79
CA ARG A 376 -13.07 -0.14 -21.69
C ARG A 376 -13.75 -0.73 -20.42
N PRO A 377 -14.14 -2.03 -20.39
CA PRO A 377 -14.80 -2.67 -19.24
C PRO A 377 -14.00 -2.61 -17.94
N THR A 378 -12.71 -2.33 -18.06
CA THR A 378 -11.72 -2.23 -16.99
C THR A 378 -11.51 -0.78 -16.57
N TRP A 379 -12.29 0.18 -17.05
CA TRP A 379 -12.03 1.61 -16.81
C TRP A 379 -12.16 1.98 -15.34
N GLY A 380 -13.18 1.48 -14.64
CA GLY A 380 -13.27 1.63 -13.18
C GLY A 380 -12.02 1.10 -12.47
N HIS A 381 -11.52 -0.06 -12.90
CA HIS A 381 -10.27 -0.62 -12.38
C HIS A 381 -9.05 0.28 -12.66
N VAL A 382 -8.92 0.81 -13.89
CA VAL A 382 -7.83 1.72 -14.26
C VAL A 382 -7.88 3.04 -13.47
N GLN A 383 -9.08 3.59 -13.28
CA GLN A 383 -9.29 4.80 -12.49
C GLN A 383 -8.87 4.63 -11.02
N MET A 384 -8.82 3.40 -10.50
CA MET A 384 -8.30 3.12 -9.15
C MET A 384 -6.80 3.40 -9.02
N SER A 385 -6.06 3.49 -10.12
CA SER A 385 -4.64 3.87 -10.13
C SER A 385 -4.42 5.32 -10.53
N MET A 386 -5.35 5.94 -11.26
CA MET A 386 -5.12 7.26 -11.85
C MET A 386 -5.54 8.44 -10.95
N LYS A 387 -6.33 8.19 -9.90
CA LYS A 387 -6.91 9.25 -9.06
C LYS A 387 -6.69 9.03 -7.54
N PRO A 388 -5.45 8.92 -7.07
CA PRO A 388 -5.16 8.74 -5.65
C PRO A 388 -5.64 9.89 -4.75
N GLU A 389 -5.64 11.15 -5.22
CA GLU A 389 -6.19 12.31 -4.49
C GLU A 389 -7.65 12.12 -4.08
N LEU A 390 -8.42 11.48 -4.95
CA LEU A 390 -9.83 11.24 -4.73
C LEU A 390 -10.03 10.27 -3.56
N PHE A 391 -9.10 9.32 -3.36
CA PHE A 391 -9.18 8.34 -2.27
C PHE A 391 -8.85 8.99 -0.94
N GLU A 392 -7.81 9.80 -0.89
CA GLU A 392 -7.39 10.53 0.31
C GLU A 392 -8.49 11.47 0.80
N GLN A 393 -9.04 12.29 -0.11
CA GLN A 393 -10.13 13.22 0.24
C GLN A 393 -11.37 12.48 0.75
N GLN A 394 -11.76 11.38 0.10
CA GLN A 394 -12.91 10.60 0.54
C GLN A 394 -12.63 9.86 1.85
N PHE A 395 -11.40 9.45 2.10
CA PHE A 395 -11.00 8.78 3.33
C PHE A 395 -11.05 9.75 4.52
N ASP A 396 -10.42 10.92 4.40
CA ASP A 396 -10.47 11.99 5.40
C ASP A 396 -11.93 12.37 5.71
N GLN A 397 -12.74 12.53 4.67
CA GLN A 397 -14.16 12.82 4.83
C GLN A 397 -14.91 11.67 5.50
N SER A 398 -14.59 10.41 5.20
CA SER A 398 -15.27 9.27 5.83
C SER A 398 -14.97 9.15 7.32
N LEU A 399 -13.75 9.49 7.75
CA LEU A 399 -13.39 9.53 9.18
C LEU A 399 -14.23 10.56 9.95
N VAL A 400 -14.60 11.67 9.30
CA VAL A 400 -15.46 12.72 9.88
C VAL A 400 -16.94 12.32 9.82
N ASP A 401 -17.40 11.85 8.67
CA ASP A 401 -18.81 11.51 8.46
C ASP A 401 -19.24 10.26 9.24
N LYS A 402 -18.30 9.36 9.53
CA LYS A 402 -18.54 8.08 10.21
C LYS A 402 -17.54 7.88 11.35
N PRO A 403 -17.81 8.44 12.53
CA PRO A 403 -16.95 8.31 13.71
C PRO A 403 -16.59 6.87 14.10
N ALA A 404 -17.46 5.90 13.79
CA ALA A 404 -17.18 4.48 14.01
C ALA A 404 -15.98 3.96 13.19
N GLU A 405 -15.74 4.48 11.99
CA GLU A 405 -14.55 4.14 11.18
C GLU A 405 -13.30 4.70 11.88
N ALA A 406 -13.33 5.97 12.31
CA ALA A 406 -12.22 6.58 13.05
C ALA A 406 -11.88 5.82 14.34
N ILE A 407 -12.88 5.38 15.13
CA ILE A 407 -12.66 4.56 16.33
C ILE A 407 -11.86 3.29 16.01
N ARG A 408 -12.19 2.60 14.90
CA ARG A 408 -11.48 1.38 14.49
C ARG A 408 -10.03 1.65 14.12
N PHE A 409 -9.76 2.75 13.41
CA PHE A 409 -8.39 3.15 13.07
C PHE A 409 -7.55 3.54 14.30
N LEU A 410 -8.18 3.97 15.39
CA LEU A 410 -7.48 4.33 16.63
C LEU A 410 -7.08 3.13 17.51
N ASP A 411 -7.55 1.92 17.18
CA ASP A 411 -7.22 0.68 17.92
C ASP A 411 -5.71 0.46 18.00
N ALA A 412 -5.23 -0.01 19.17
CA ALA A 412 -3.81 -0.18 19.47
C ALA A 412 -3.10 -1.26 18.62
N LYS A 413 -3.84 -2.08 17.88
CA LYS A 413 -3.28 -3.05 16.93
C LYS A 413 -2.93 -2.45 15.57
N ASN A 414 -3.44 -1.26 15.26
CA ASN A 414 -3.01 -0.52 14.08
C ASN A 414 -1.59 0.04 14.27
N ASP A 415 -0.94 0.33 13.15
CA ASP A 415 0.31 1.08 13.12
C ASP A 415 0.14 2.50 13.68
N ASP A 416 1.07 2.93 14.54
CA ASP A 416 1.08 4.25 15.19
C ASP A 416 1.18 5.40 14.17
N GLY A 417 1.75 5.15 12.98
CA GLY A 417 1.69 6.11 11.87
C GLY A 417 0.25 6.40 11.46
N VAL A 418 -0.52 5.36 11.13
CA VAL A 418 -1.92 5.47 10.69
C VAL A 418 -2.80 6.08 11.79
N ARG A 419 -2.61 5.63 13.04
CA ARG A 419 -3.36 6.16 14.20
C ARG A 419 -3.17 7.68 14.35
N TYR A 420 -1.96 8.16 14.10
CA TYR A 420 -1.68 9.59 14.17
C TYR A 420 -2.27 10.36 13.00
N ASP A 421 -2.21 9.84 11.78
CA ASP A 421 -2.79 10.49 10.61
C ASP A 421 -4.31 10.68 10.81
N VAL A 422 -4.99 9.66 11.35
CA VAL A 422 -6.40 9.76 11.78
C VAL A 422 -6.59 10.87 12.83
N LEU A 423 -5.75 10.91 13.88
CA LEU A 423 -5.83 11.96 14.89
C LEU A 423 -5.60 13.37 14.32
N GLN A 424 -4.76 13.53 13.29
CA GLN A 424 -4.59 14.82 12.62
C GLN A 424 -5.85 15.26 11.89
N VAL A 425 -6.55 14.34 11.21
CA VAL A 425 -7.84 14.62 10.57
C VAL A 425 -8.86 15.07 11.62
N LEU A 426 -8.94 14.36 12.76
CA LEU A 426 -9.83 14.74 13.85
C LEU A 426 -9.46 16.08 14.49
N GLN A 427 -8.16 16.39 14.60
CA GLN A 427 -7.69 17.67 15.14
C GLN A 427 -8.15 18.87 14.31
N LYS A 428 -8.24 18.73 12.98
CA LYS A 428 -8.75 19.79 12.09
C LYS A 428 -10.22 20.14 12.36
N GLN A 429 -11.01 19.22 12.93
CA GLN A 429 -12.42 19.47 13.28
C GLN A 429 -12.59 20.25 14.60
N GLY A 430 -11.59 20.16 15.48
CA GLY A 430 -11.58 20.87 16.76
C GLY A 430 -12.27 20.13 17.93
N PRO A 431 -12.05 20.61 19.17
CA PRO A 431 -12.49 19.92 20.38
C PRO A 431 -14.01 19.96 20.59
N GLU A 432 -14.71 20.98 20.09
CA GLU A 432 -16.17 21.10 20.16
C GLU A 432 -16.85 19.99 19.37
N TRP A 433 -16.42 19.76 18.12
CA TRP A 433 -16.92 18.66 17.28
C TRP A 433 -16.69 17.29 17.94
N LEU A 434 -15.51 17.07 18.53
CA LEU A 434 -15.23 15.82 19.25
C LEU A 434 -16.11 15.64 20.49
N ALA A 435 -16.50 16.73 21.16
CA ALA A 435 -17.40 16.68 22.32
C ALA A 435 -18.80 16.20 21.95
N GLU A 436 -19.24 16.42 20.71
CA GLU A 436 -20.52 15.92 20.18
C GLU A 436 -20.47 14.42 19.85
N GLN A 437 -19.29 13.80 19.84
CA GLN A 437 -19.07 12.39 19.46
C GLN A 437 -18.56 11.56 20.68
N PRO A 438 -19.42 11.16 21.62
CA PRO A 438 -19.00 10.61 22.91
C PRO A 438 -18.18 9.32 22.81
N GLU A 439 -18.55 8.40 21.90
CA GLU A 439 -17.80 7.15 21.70
C GLU A 439 -16.43 7.39 21.04
N LEU A 440 -16.35 8.32 20.09
CA LEU A 440 -15.07 8.70 19.47
C LEU A 440 -14.17 9.38 20.50
N LYS A 441 -14.71 10.30 21.30
CA LYS A 441 -13.99 10.93 22.41
C LYS A 441 -13.43 9.91 23.38
N LYS A 442 -14.19 8.87 23.71
CA LYS A 442 -13.73 7.77 24.56
C LYS A 442 -12.57 7.00 23.92
N ALA A 443 -12.63 6.73 22.61
CA ALA A 443 -11.51 6.11 21.90
C ALA A 443 -10.26 7.01 21.92
N VAL A 444 -10.39 8.32 21.67
CA VAL A 444 -9.29 9.29 21.78
C VAL A 444 -8.72 9.32 23.20
N GLN A 445 -9.56 9.24 24.25
CA GLN A 445 -9.11 9.12 25.64
C GLN A 445 -8.30 7.85 25.90
N GLN A 446 -8.68 6.72 25.29
CA GLN A 446 -7.90 5.48 25.39
C GLN A 446 -6.52 5.63 24.75
N VAL A 447 -6.43 6.27 23.57
CA VAL A 447 -5.13 6.56 22.94
C VAL A 447 -4.29 7.51 23.80
N ALA A 448 -4.90 8.55 24.35
CA ALA A 448 -4.23 9.50 25.25
C ALA A 448 -3.68 8.83 26.53
N ALA A 449 -4.38 7.81 27.04
CA ALA A 449 -4.01 7.06 28.23
C ALA A 449 -2.78 6.15 28.03
N GLU A 450 -2.37 5.87 26.79
CA GLU A 450 -1.14 5.11 26.52
C GLU A 450 0.10 5.84 27.05
N ASN A 451 0.04 7.18 27.08
CA ASN A 451 1.04 8.04 27.71
C ASN A 451 2.48 7.66 27.33
N GLN A 452 2.73 7.54 26.02
CA GLN A 452 4.05 7.27 25.47
C GLN A 452 4.94 8.51 25.69
N PRO A 453 6.25 8.34 25.95
CA PRO A 453 7.15 9.44 26.33
C PRO A 453 7.64 10.29 25.15
N PHE A 454 6.81 10.48 24.12
CA PHE A 454 7.17 11.17 22.88
C PHE A 454 6.11 12.19 22.49
N GLN A 455 6.56 13.40 22.18
CA GLN A 455 5.72 14.55 21.85
C GLN A 455 4.97 14.38 20.52
N ASP A 456 5.48 13.53 19.63
CA ASP A 456 4.90 13.21 18.33
C ASP A 456 4.17 11.85 18.32
N SER A 457 4.04 11.17 19.46
CA SER A 457 3.26 9.92 19.55
C SER A 457 1.76 10.16 19.30
N PRO A 458 1.00 9.12 18.88
CA PRO A 458 -0.46 9.21 18.84
C PRO A 458 -1.05 9.60 20.20
N SER A 459 -0.47 9.11 21.29
CA SER A 459 -0.92 9.45 22.64
C SER A 459 -0.75 10.93 22.98
N ALA A 460 0.35 11.56 22.56
CA ALA A 460 0.57 12.99 22.75
C ALA A 460 -0.40 13.85 21.91
N LEU A 461 -0.63 13.47 20.65
CA LEU A 461 -1.59 14.17 19.80
C LEU A 461 -3.03 14.03 20.34
N ALA A 462 -3.41 12.84 20.81
CA ALA A 462 -4.70 12.61 21.45
C ALA A 462 -4.86 13.44 22.74
N GLN A 463 -3.80 13.56 23.56
CA GLN A 463 -3.82 14.43 24.74
C GLN A 463 -4.02 15.91 24.36
N LEU A 464 -3.39 16.39 23.28
CA LEU A 464 -3.59 17.75 22.78
C LEU A 464 -5.02 17.97 22.30
N LEU A 465 -5.58 17.01 21.56
CA LEU A 465 -6.94 17.07 21.04
C LEU A 465 -8.02 17.13 22.13
N LEU A 466 -7.76 16.50 23.29
CA LEU A 466 -8.65 16.49 24.44
C LEU A 466 -8.55 17.74 25.33
N ARG A 467 -7.60 18.65 25.05
CA ARG A 467 -7.52 19.91 25.79
C ARG A 467 -8.73 20.79 25.45
N PRO A 468 -9.33 21.44 26.45
CA PRO A 468 -10.48 22.31 26.26
C PRO A 468 -10.15 23.56 25.43
#